data_AF-A0A6G0LN99-F1
#
_entry.id   AF-A0A6G0LN99-F1
#
_cell.length_a   1.000
_cell.length_b   1.000
_cell.length_c   1.000
_cell.angle_alpha   90.00
_cell.angle_beta   90.00
_cell.angle_gamma   90.00
#
_symmetry.space_group_name_H-M   'P 1'
#
loop_
_entity.id
_entity.type
_entity.pdbx_description
1 polymer ?
#
loop_
_entity_poly.entity_id
_entity_poly.type
_entity_poly.pdbx_seq_one_letter_code
_entity_poly.pdbx_strand_id
1 'polypeptide(L)'
;MAAAEQHLVVDGDMAQALDMCRRLLRTDSSVQRVETAHLVLERLRSGGAHDSSDDVNAMLRLLGNYVVPTRELTEEILSLLLFCDHRVLLIHHLPKLTYQSKECVQLVVEAYLELLATDRSLLVPVLGSLAEMPLDTSEKNTVVEATQSLLDAAVEEDIPAVVQSLLSMVTKSSAPKALARLRTECNRIESGTLSLTMEVIGRYATAGSVALTALLRLIRQVEPLTTFDIVLLTFVMGKSAENELAVRTTTSVAQSGRLHSRMMREAATMLVRPEWAYLLPSFVRFCSCLLAACFRASTQPALAPNLIASSVDSLIVLVETRSTVQEEALILLLTIASQPKKLLLLGNADLHRPLNKKKL
;
A
#
# COMPACT_ATOMS: atom_id res chain seq x y z
N MET A 1 14.69 -38.67 -25.93
CA MET A 1 15.97 -37.97 -25.78
C MET A 1 17.11 -38.97 -25.56
N ALA A 2 18.36 -38.67 -25.94
CA ALA A 2 19.49 -39.57 -25.68
C ALA A 2 19.96 -39.47 -24.22
N ALA A 3 20.33 -40.58 -23.57
CA ALA A 3 20.75 -40.60 -22.15
C ALA A 3 21.94 -39.65 -21.84
N ALA A 4 22.80 -39.40 -22.83
CA ALA A 4 23.90 -38.44 -22.71
C ALA A 4 23.42 -36.98 -22.62
N GLU A 5 22.31 -36.65 -23.29
CA GLU A 5 21.72 -35.30 -23.24
C GLU A 5 21.06 -35.02 -21.89
N GLN A 6 20.44 -36.04 -21.28
CA GLN A 6 19.86 -35.97 -19.93
C GLN A 6 20.94 -35.71 -18.87
N HIS A 7 22.00 -36.52 -18.90
CA HIS A 7 23.11 -36.39 -17.95
C HIS A 7 23.84 -35.05 -18.08
N LEU A 8 23.89 -34.47 -19.28
CA LEU A 8 24.52 -33.17 -19.52
C LEU A 8 23.66 -32.01 -18.98
N VAL A 9 22.34 -32.11 -19.02
CA VAL A 9 21.45 -31.08 -18.45
C VAL A 9 21.46 -31.15 -16.92
N VAL A 10 21.39 -32.35 -16.34
CA VAL A 10 21.29 -32.51 -14.88
C VAL A 10 22.65 -32.30 -14.19
N ASP A 11 23.72 -32.92 -14.70
CA ASP A 11 25.03 -32.95 -14.01
C ASP A 11 26.15 -32.22 -14.76
N GLY A 12 25.88 -31.72 -15.98
CA GLY A 12 26.88 -31.06 -16.80
C GLY A 12 27.19 -29.62 -16.37
N ASP A 13 28.20 -29.03 -17.02
CA ASP A 13 28.54 -27.62 -16.86
C ASP A 13 27.36 -26.70 -17.27
N MET A 14 27.15 -25.62 -16.52
CA MET A 14 25.95 -24.81 -16.62
C MET A 14 25.82 -24.10 -17.97
N ALA A 15 26.95 -23.66 -18.56
CA ALA A 15 26.95 -23.07 -19.90
C ALA A 15 26.50 -24.09 -20.98
N GLN A 16 26.91 -25.35 -20.82
CA GLN A 16 26.54 -26.44 -21.71
C GLN A 16 25.08 -26.88 -21.50
N ALA A 17 24.64 -26.95 -20.25
CA ALA A 17 23.25 -27.25 -19.89
C ALA A 17 22.29 -26.18 -20.44
N LEU A 18 22.63 -24.89 -20.31
CA LEU A 18 21.83 -23.77 -20.84
C LEU A 18 21.75 -23.79 -22.37
N ASP A 19 22.86 -24.02 -23.07
CA ASP A 19 22.86 -24.13 -24.54
C ASP A 19 22.04 -25.33 -25.01
N MET A 20 22.18 -26.48 -24.32
CA MET A 20 21.40 -27.67 -24.62
C MET A 20 19.90 -27.43 -24.38
N CYS A 21 19.51 -26.87 -23.23
CA CYS A 21 18.13 -26.51 -22.93
C CYS A 21 17.56 -25.55 -23.97
N ARG A 22 18.32 -24.54 -24.42
CA ARG A 22 17.89 -23.63 -25.49
C ARG A 22 17.59 -24.37 -26.79
N ARG A 23 18.42 -25.34 -27.16
CA ARG A 23 18.22 -26.12 -28.39
C ARG A 23 17.00 -27.04 -28.27
N LEU A 24 16.88 -27.75 -27.16
CA LEU A 24 15.78 -28.69 -26.92
C LEU A 24 14.43 -27.98 -26.76
N LEU A 25 14.39 -26.84 -26.07
CA LEU A 25 13.15 -26.09 -25.84
C LEU A 25 12.65 -25.31 -27.07
N ARG A 26 13.51 -25.05 -28.06
CA ARG A 26 13.13 -24.41 -29.34
C ARG A 26 12.52 -25.37 -30.35
N THR A 27 12.44 -26.66 -30.04
CA THR A 27 11.82 -27.65 -30.91
C THR A 27 10.29 -27.49 -30.91
N ASP A 28 9.65 -27.81 -32.03
CA ASP A 28 8.19 -27.72 -32.16
C ASP A 28 7.45 -28.77 -31.29
N SER A 29 8.13 -29.84 -30.88
CA SER A 29 7.57 -30.92 -30.07
C SER A 29 7.21 -30.46 -28.66
N SER A 30 5.93 -30.55 -28.30
CA SER A 30 5.46 -30.24 -26.94
C SER A 30 5.97 -31.26 -25.91
N VAL A 31 6.04 -32.53 -26.28
CA VAL A 31 6.51 -33.62 -25.40
C VAL A 31 7.97 -33.40 -25.00
N GLN A 32 8.82 -33.06 -25.97
CA GLN A 32 10.24 -32.81 -25.72
C GLN A 32 10.46 -31.57 -24.83
N ARG A 33 9.61 -30.54 -24.98
CA ARG A 33 9.66 -29.35 -24.13
C ARG A 33 9.32 -29.67 -22.68
N VAL A 34 8.33 -30.51 -22.43
CA VAL A 34 7.95 -30.96 -21.09
C VAL A 34 9.03 -31.86 -20.48
N GLU A 35 9.58 -32.83 -21.24
CA GLU A 35 10.70 -33.67 -20.78
C GLU A 35 11.92 -32.82 -20.39
N THR A 36 12.25 -31.81 -21.21
CA THR A 36 13.35 -30.89 -20.91
C THR A 36 13.06 -30.07 -19.65
N ALA A 37 11.80 -29.65 -19.44
CA ALA A 37 11.40 -28.93 -18.24
C ALA A 37 11.63 -29.76 -16.98
N HIS A 38 11.23 -31.04 -16.97
CA HIS A 38 11.47 -31.92 -15.83
C HIS A 38 12.96 -32.07 -15.49
N LEU A 39 13.84 -32.16 -16.50
CA LEU A 39 15.29 -32.25 -16.27
C LEU A 39 15.86 -30.95 -15.68
N VAL A 40 15.35 -29.80 -16.10
CA VAL A 40 15.70 -28.52 -15.48
C VAL A 40 15.24 -28.49 -14.02
N LEU A 41 14.03 -28.93 -13.72
CA LEU A 41 13.53 -29.02 -12.34
C LEU A 41 14.33 -30.01 -11.50
N GLU A 42 14.77 -31.12 -12.09
CA GLU A 42 15.63 -32.11 -11.43
C GLU A 42 16.99 -31.51 -11.07
N ARG A 43 17.61 -30.74 -11.97
CA ARG A 43 18.84 -29.99 -11.67
C ARG A 43 18.63 -28.99 -10.54
N LEU A 44 17.52 -28.23 -10.58
CA LEU A 44 17.21 -27.27 -9.52
C LEU A 44 16.95 -27.95 -8.16
N ARG A 45 16.46 -29.20 -8.18
CA ARG A 45 16.27 -30.03 -6.99
C ARG A 45 17.59 -30.59 -6.46
N SER A 46 18.48 -31.05 -7.34
CA SER A 46 19.77 -31.62 -6.95
C SER A 46 20.76 -30.56 -6.44
N GLY A 47 20.50 -29.27 -6.72
CA GLY A 47 21.21 -28.15 -6.12
C GLY A 47 22.70 -28.21 -6.46
N GLY A 48 23.05 -27.92 -7.72
CA GLY A 48 24.45 -27.85 -8.12
C GLY A 48 25.19 -26.85 -7.22
N ALA A 49 26.13 -27.33 -6.40
CA ALA A 49 26.91 -26.53 -5.44
C ALA A 49 27.73 -25.38 -6.07
N HIS A 50 27.67 -25.22 -7.39
CA HIS A 50 28.37 -24.22 -8.19
C HIS A 50 27.45 -23.40 -9.11
N ASP A 51 26.13 -23.66 -9.10
CA ASP A 51 25.20 -22.91 -9.97
C ASP A 51 25.01 -21.50 -9.40
N SER A 52 25.30 -20.47 -10.20
CA SER A 52 25.10 -19.10 -9.78
C SER A 52 23.62 -18.70 -9.87
N SER A 53 23.21 -17.70 -9.08
CA SER A 53 21.85 -17.13 -9.15
C SER A 53 21.49 -16.64 -10.57
N ASP A 54 22.47 -16.15 -11.34
CA ASP A 54 22.26 -15.69 -12.71
C ASP A 54 21.99 -16.84 -13.68
N ASP A 55 22.65 -17.97 -13.48
CA ASP A 55 22.46 -19.15 -14.31
C ASP A 55 21.08 -19.79 -14.06
N VAL A 56 20.70 -19.92 -12.78
CA VAL A 56 19.36 -20.40 -12.38
C VAL A 56 18.28 -19.49 -12.96
N ASN A 57 18.47 -18.17 -12.87
CA ASN A 57 17.56 -17.19 -13.47
C ASN A 57 17.48 -17.34 -15.00
N ALA A 58 18.59 -17.63 -15.68
CA ALA A 58 18.58 -17.89 -17.13
C ALA A 58 17.82 -19.17 -17.48
N MET A 59 17.95 -20.26 -16.71
CA MET A 59 17.19 -21.50 -16.90
C MET A 59 15.68 -21.27 -16.72
N LEU A 60 15.28 -20.61 -15.64
CA LEU A 60 13.87 -20.33 -15.34
C LEU A 60 13.22 -19.44 -16.42
N ARG A 61 13.98 -18.47 -16.96
CA ARG A 61 13.53 -17.66 -18.11
C ARG A 61 13.29 -18.50 -19.35
N LEU A 62 14.12 -19.51 -19.61
CA LEU A 62 13.93 -20.41 -20.75
C LEU A 62 12.65 -21.23 -20.59
N LEU A 63 12.38 -21.76 -19.39
CA LEU A 63 11.13 -22.45 -19.12
C LEU A 63 9.92 -21.56 -19.37
N GLY A 64 9.92 -20.34 -18.81
CA GLY A 64 8.82 -19.39 -18.97
C GLY A 64 8.55 -18.94 -20.40
N ASN A 65 9.54 -19.02 -21.29
CA ASN A 65 9.40 -18.60 -22.69
C ASN A 65 8.88 -19.73 -23.61
N TYR A 66 9.15 -20.99 -23.29
CA TYR A 66 8.98 -22.09 -24.23
C TYR A 66 8.03 -23.20 -23.75
N VAL A 67 7.81 -23.31 -22.43
CA VAL A 67 7.02 -24.37 -21.82
C VAL A 67 5.62 -23.86 -21.50
N VAL A 68 4.60 -24.64 -21.90
CA VAL A 68 3.21 -24.38 -21.55
C VAL A 68 2.96 -24.95 -20.15
N PRO A 69 2.28 -24.22 -19.24
CA PRO A 69 1.98 -24.73 -17.92
C PRO A 69 1.09 -25.97 -17.98
N THR A 70 1.50 -27.02 -17.29
CA THR A 70 0.65 -28.16 -16.95
C THR A 70 0.50 -28.26 -15.44
N ARG A 71 -0.52 -28.98 -14.98
CA ARG A 71 -0.76 -29.22 -13.56
C ARG A 71 0.45 -29.89 -12.90
N GLU A 72 0.94 -30.96 -13.51
CA GLU A 72 2.04 -31.79 -12.99
C GLU A 72 3.32 -30.96 -12.85
N LEU A 73 3.66 -30.19 -13.88
CA LEU A 73 4.85 -29.32 -13.86
C LEU A 73 4.72 -28.23 -12.80
N THR A 74 3.53 -27.67 -12.63
CA THR A 74 3.28 -26.64 -11.61
C THR A 74 3.44 -27.20 -10.20
N GLU A 75 2.87 -28.38 -9.92
CA GLU A 75 3.04 -29.06 -8.63
C GLU A 75 4.51 -29.40 -8.34
N GLU A 76 5.27 -29.83 -9.36
CA GLU A 76 6.70 -30.05 -9.21
C GLU A 76 7.47 -28.76 -8.89
N ILE A 77 7.19 -27.66 -9.59
CA ILE A 77 7.83 -26.36 -9.30
C ILE A 77 7.47 -25.89 -7.88
N LEU A 78 6.21 -26.03 -7.47
CA LEU A 78 5.77 -25.66 -6.13
C LEU A 78 6.45 -26.51 -5.06
N SER A 79 6.68 -27.81 -5.31
CA SER A 79 7.44 -28.66 -4.40
C SER A 79 8.89 -28.18 -4.19
N LEU A 80 9.50 -27.55 -5.20
CA LEU A 80 10.84 -26.99 -5.09
C LEU A 80 10.89 -25.79 -4.13
N LEU A 81 9.79 -25.06 -3.92
CA LEU A 81 9.77 -23.93 -2.99
C LEU A 81 10.08 -24.35 -1.54
N LEU A 82 9.83 -25.61 -1.19
CA LEU A 82 10.10 -26.13 0.15
C LEU A 82 11.59 -26.42 0.39
N PHE A 83 12.33 -26.77 -0.65
CA PHE A 83 13.68 -27.34 -0.52
C PHE A 83 14.78 -26.59 -1.28
N CYS A 84 14.44 -25.79 -2.29
CA CYS A 84 15.40 -25.07 -3.11
C CYS A 84 16.03 -23.91 -2.32
N ASP A 85 17.30 -23.59 -2.58
CA ASP A 85 17.98 -22.43 -2.01
C ASP A 85 17.58 -21.12 -2.72
N HIS A 86 17.17 -21.20 -3.99
CA HIS A 86 16.80 -20.06 -4.83
C HIS A 86 15.29 -19.75 -4.85
N ARG A 87 14.61 -19.93 -3.72
CA ARG A 87 13.13 -19.80 -3.60
C ARG A 87 12.61 -18.47 -4.12
N VAL A 88 13.31 -17.38 -3.82
CA VAL A 88 12.94 -16.02 -4.25
C VAL A 88 12.93 -15.93 -5.79
N LEU A 89 13.94 -16.48 -6.47
CA LEU A 89 13.99 -16.48 -7.93
C LEU A 89 12.85 -17.31 -8.53
N LEU A 90 12.54 -18.48 -7.96
CA LEU A 90 11.41 -19.30 -8.38
C LEU A 90 10.08 -18.53 -8.27
N ILE A 91 9.86 -17.86 -7.13
CA ILE A 91 8.67 -17.04 -6.88
C ILE A 91 8.51 -15.93 -7.93
N HIS A 92 9.61 -15.28 -8.34
CA HIS A 92 9.57 -14.23 -9.37
C HIS A 92 9.24 -14.75 -10.78
N HIS A 93 9.53 -16.00 -11.09
CA HIS A 93 9.24 -16.58 -12.42
C HIS A 93 7.89 -17.28 -12.50
N LEU A 94 7.30 -17.66 -11.36
CA LEU A 94 6.03 -18.37 -11.30
C LEU A 94 4.87 -17.67 -12.04
N PRO A 95 4.69 -16.34 -11.99
CA PRO A 95 3.63 -15.68 -12.77
C PRO A 95 3.76 -15.96 -14.27
N LYS A 96 4.98 -15.91 -14.82
CA LYS A 96 5.24 -16.21 -16.23
C LYS A 96 5.12 -17.68 -16.58
N LEU A 97 5.38 -18.56 -15.62
CA LEU A 97 5.26 -20.00 -15.84
C LEU A 97 3.80 -20.45 -15.85
N THR A 98 2.92 -19.81 -15.09
CA THR A 98 1.54 -20.30 -14.87
C THR A 98 0.44 -19.44 -15.48
N TYR A 99 0.72 -18.21 -15.97
CA TYR A 99 -0.32 -17.27 -16.44
C TYR A 99 -1.27 -17.82 -17.52
N GLN A 100 -0.87 -18.83 -18.29
CA GLN A 100 -1.68 -19.38 -19.39
C GLN A 100 -2.78 -20.35 -18.91
N SER A 101 -2.73 -20.80 -17.65
CA SER A 101 -3.68 -21.78 -17.10
C SER A 101 -4.28 -21.31 -15.78
N LYS A 102 -5.61 -21.16 -15.74
CA LYS A 102 -6.33 -20.77 -14.52
C LYS A 102 -6.15 -21.78 -13.39
N GLU A 103 -6.13 -23.07 -13.71
CA GLU A 103 -5.91 -24.13 -12.72
C GLU A 103 -4.53 -24.00 -12.07
N CYS A 104 -3.48 -23.75 -12.87
CA CYS A 104 -2.13 -23.57 -12.36
C CYS A 104 -2.01 -22.31 -11.49
N VAL A 105 -2.69 -21.22 -11.85
CA VAL A 105 -2.75 -20.01 -11.02
C VAL A 105 -3.37 -20.31 -9.65
N GLN A 106 -4.45 -21.08 -9.60
CA GLN A 106 -5.10 -21.47 -8.34
C GLN A 106 -4.19 -22.29 -7.43
N LEU A 107 -3.49 -23.28 -8.01
CA LEU A 107 -2.51 -24.09 -7.27
C LEU A 107 -1.39 -23.22 -6.67
N VAL A 108 -0.90 -22.23 -7.43
CA VAL A 108 0.14 -21.30 -6.93
C VAL A 108 -0.41 -20.44 -5.79
N VAL A 109 -1.64 -19.92 -5.90
CA VAL A 109 -2.24 -19.12 -4.83
C VAL A 109 -2.36 -19.94 -3.54
N GLU A 110 -2.88 -21.16 -3.63
CA GLU A 110 -3.01 -22.06 -2.47
C GLU A 110 -1.65 -22.35 -1.83
N ALA A 111 -0.67 -22.78 -2.63
CA ALA A 111 0.67 -23.11 -2.15
C ALA A 111 1.40 -21.90 -1.54
N TYR A 112 1.22 -20.70 -2.10
CA TYR A 112 1.80 -19.48 -1.54
C TYR A 112 1.18 -19.11 -0.19
N LEU A 113 -0.13 -19.26 -0.02
CA LEU A 113 -0.78 -18.98 1.25
C LEU A 113 -0.33 -19.97 2.34
N GLU A 114 -0.16 -21.25 1.98
CA GLU A 114 0.42 -22.25 2.87
C GLU A 114 1.89 -21.93 3.21
N LEU A 115 2.69 -21.56 2.21
CA LEU A 115 4.09 -21.18 2.40
C LEU A 115 4.23 -20.00 3.38
N LEU A 116 3.41 -18.95 3.23
CA LEU A 116 3.41 -17.79 4.11
C LEU A 116 2.95 -18.10 5.55
N ALA A 117 2.16 -19.17 5.74
CA ALA A 117 1.82 -19.64 7.07
C ALA A 117 3.04 -20.24 7.79
N THR A 118 3.97 -20.85 7.04
CA THR A 118 5.20 -21.46 7.57
C THR A 118 6.42 -20.54 7.59
N ASP A 119 6.65 -19.75 6.54
CA ASP A 119 7.84 -18.91 6.37
C ASP A 119 7.45 -17.50 5.93
N ARG A 120 7.56 -16.56 6.87
CA ARG A 120 7.18 -15.16 6.66
C ARG A 120 8.28 -14.32 6.01
N SER A 121 9.51 -14.84 5.91
CA SER A 121 10.60 -14.12 5.25
C SER A 121 10.34 -13.92 3.76
N LEU A 122 9.45 -14.75 3.18
CA LEU A 122 9.05 -14.71 1.78
C LEU A 122 7.82 -13.83 1.52
N LEU A 123 7.36 -13.05 2.51
CA LEU A 123 6.16 -12.21 2.38
C LEU A 123 6.22 -11.27 1.17
N VAL A 124 7.27 -10.47 1.08
CA VAL A 124 7.45 -9.50 -0.01
C VAL A 124 7.51 -10.17 -1.39
N PRO A 125 8.38 -11.16 -1.65
CA PRO A 125 8.45 -11.78 -2.97
C PRO A 125 7.15 -12.50 -3.35
N VAL A 126 6.49 -13.18 -2.41
CA VAL A 126 5.21 -13.87 -2.68
C VAL A 126 4.12 -12.87 -3.05
N LEU A 127 3.96 -11.78 -2.28
CA LEU A 127 2.95 -10.77 -2.58
C LEU A 127 3.25 -10.02 -3.88
N GLY A 128 4.53 -9.77 -4.18
CA GLY A 128 4.96 -9.21 -5.47
C GLY A 128 4.58 -10.12 -6.64
N SER A 129 4.85 -11.42 -6.50
CA SER A 129 4.48 -12.45 -7.48
C SER A 129 2.97 -12.49 -7.70
N LEU A 130 2.17 -12.57 -6.63
CA LEU A 130 0.70 -12.58 -6.69
C LEU A 130 0.12 -11.34 -7.36
N ALA A 131 0.74 -10.17 -7.15
CA ALA A 131 0.31 -8.93 -7.77
C ALA A 131 0.50 -8.91 -9.31
N GLU A 132 1.45 -9.69 -9.83
CA GLU A 132 1.70 -9.85 -11.28
C GLU A 132 0.83 -10.93 -11.92
N MET A 133 0.24 -11.83 -11.13
CA MET A 133 -0.58 -12.91 -11.65
C MET A 133 -1.96 -12.42 -12.13
N PRO A 134 -2.55 -13.06 -13.14
CA PRO A 134 -3.88 -12.73 -13.65
C PRO A 134 -5.00 -13.27 -12.74
N LEU A 135 -5.04 -12.79 -11.50
CA LEU A 135 -6.00 -13.21 -10.48
C LEU A 135 -7.41 -12.67 -10.76
N ASP A 136 -8.41 -13.52 -10.55
CA ASP A 136 -9.81 -13.10 -10.56
C ASP A 136 -10.22 -12.35 -9.27
N THR A 137 -11.45 -11.85 -9.22
CA THR A 137 -11.90 -11.05 -8.06
C THR A 137 -12.00 -11.87 -6.79
N SER A 138 -12.33 -13.16 -6.89
CA SER A 138 -12.42 -14.07 -5.73
C SER A 138 -11.03 -14.33 -5.17
N GLU A 139 -10.09 -14.70 -6.05
CA GLU A 139 -8.69 -14.97 -5.71
C GLU A 139 -8.02 -13.72 -5.09
N LYS A 140 -8.23 -12.54 -5.67
CA LYS A 140 -7.77 -11.28 -5.09
C LYS A 140 -8.32 -11.04 -3.69
N ASN A 141 -9.60 -11.33 -3.46
CA ASN A 141 -10.20 -11.17 -2.13
C ASN A 141 -9.55 -12.10 -1.09
N THR A 142 -9.31 -13.36 -1.45
CA THR A 142 -8.64 -14.34 -0.57
C THR A 142 -7.22 -13.88 -0.23
N VAL A 143 -6.44 -13.47 -1.24
CA VAL A 143 -5.06 -12.97 -1.04
C VAL A 143 -5.05 -11.72 -0.16
N VAL A 144 -5.97 -10.78 -0.40
CA VAL A 144 -6.08 -9.54 0.38
C VAL A 144 -6.49 -9.82 1.82
N GLU A 145 -7.34 -10.81 2.08
CA GLU A 145 -7.72 -11.24 3.44
C GLU A 145 -6.57 -11.91 4.19
N ALA A 146 -5.81 -12.77 3.53
CA ALA A 146 -4.60 -13.36 4.10
C ALA A 146 -3.54 -12.28 4.41
N THR A 147 -3.30 -11.36 3.46
CA THR A 147 -2.35 -10.26 3.63
C THR A 147 -2.70 -9.36 4.81
N GLN A 148 -3.99 -9.11 5.06
CA GLN A 148 -4.45 -8.35 6.23
C GLN A 148 -4.04 -8.99 7.56
N SER A 149 -4.06 -10.32 7.62
CA SER A 149 -3.70 -11.06 8.83
C SER A 149 -2.18 -11.08 9.04
N LEU A 150 -1.41 -10.97 7.96
CA LEU A 150 0.05 -10.97 7.97
C LEU A 150 0.67 -9.58 8.19
N LEU A 151 -0.09 -8.49 7.93
CA LEU A 151 0.38 -7.11 8.10
C LEU A 151 0.93 -6.83 9.51
N ASP A 152 0.34 -7.40 10.56
CA ASP A 152 0.79 -7.21 11.96
C ASP A 152 2.15 -7.84 12.26
N ALA A 153 2.53 -8.84 11.46
CA ALA A 153 3.74 -9.61 11.64
C ALA A 153 4.83 -9.22 10.63
N ALA A 154 4.53 -8.27 9.73
CA ALA A 154 5.49 -7.79 8.75
C ALA A 154 6.57 -6.94 9.43
N VAL A 155 7.80 -7.06 8.94
CA VAL A 155 8.91 -6.18 9.35
C VAL A 155 8.63 -4.78 8.82
N GLU A 156 8.96 -3.76 9.61
CA GLU A 156 8.66 -2.37 9.26
C GLU A 156 9.22 -1.95 7.89
N GLU A 157 10.44 -2.39 7.56
CA GLU A 157 11.10 -2.11 6.29
C GLU A 157 10.33 -2.65 5.07
N ASP A 158 9.56 -3.74 5.27
CA ASP A 158 8.78 -4.39 4.22
C ASP A 158 7.39 -3.77 4.03
N ILE A 159 6.92 -2.95 4.99
CA ILE A 159 5.56 -2.37 4.97
C ILE A 159 5.25 -1.64 3.66
N PRO A 160 6.12 -0.77 3.10
CA PRO A 160 5.83 -0.10 1.83
C PRO A 160 5.60 -1.08 0.68
N ALA A 161 6.37 -2.17 0.61
CA ALA A 161 6.24 -3.19 -0.43
C ALA A 161 4.96 -4.02 -0.25
N VAL A 162 4.65 -4.43 0.98
CA VAL A 162 3.40 -5.13 1.31
C VAL A 162 2.19 -4.27 0.98
N VAL A 163 2.23 -2.98 1.33
CA VAL A 163 1.17 -2.01 1.01
C VAL A 163 1.01 -1.83 -0.50
N GLN A 164 2.10 -1.79 -1.26
CA GLN A 164 2.05 -1.71 -2.73
C GLN A 164 1.28 -2.89 -3.32
N SER A 165 1.63 -4.13 -2.93
CA SER A 165 0.96 -5.33 -3.41
C SER A 165 -0.48 -5.45 -2.92
N LEU A 166 -0.77 -5.04 -1.68
CA LEU A 166 -2.14 -5.01 -1.15
C LEU A 166 -3.02 -4.07 -1.97
N LEU A 167 -2.53 -2.85 -2.27
CA LEU A 167 -3.29 -1.83 -2.99
C LEU A 167 -3.47 -2.16 -4.48
N SER A 168 -2.55 -2.89 -5.10
CA SER A 168 -2.70 -3.35 -6.49
C SER A 168 -3.77 -4.43 -6.65
N MET A 169 -4.02 -5.21 -5.60
CA MET A 169 -4.98 -6.32 -5.60
C MET A 169 -6.33 -5.97 -4.97
N VAL A 170 -6.45 -4.80 -4.32
CA VAL A 170 -7.66 -4.43 -3.59
C VAL A 170 -8.89 -4.33 -4.51
N THR A 171 -10.02 -4.86 -4.05
CA THR A 171 -11.29 -4.83 -4.77
C THR A 171 -12.31 -3.99 -4.01
N LYS A 172 -13.46 -3.71 -4.61
CA LYS A 172 -14.54 -2.96 -3.93
C LYS A 172 -15.04 -3.64 -2.66
N SER A 173 -15.03 -4.98 -2.61
CA SER A 173 -15.49 -5.76 -1.46
C SER A 173 -14.42 -5.86 -0.37
N SER A 174 -13.15 -6.01 -0.73
CA SER A 174 -12.07 -6.17 0.24
C SER A 174 -11.52 -4.85 0.78
N ALA A 175 -11.64 -3.75 0.02
CA ALA A 175 -11.07 -2.46 0.37
C ALA A 175 -11.41 -1.92 1.77
N PRO A 176 -12.67 -1.97 2.26
CA PRO A 176 -13.00 -1.39 3.56
C PRO A 176 -12.22 -2.02 4.71
N LYS A 177 -12.11 -3.37 4.73
CA LYS A 177 -11.38 -4.10 5.77
C LYS A 177 -9.86 -3.93 5.60
N ALA A 178 -9.37 -4.10 4.36
CA ALA A 178 -7.95 -3.98 4.05
C ALA A 178 -7.38 -2.62 4.43
N LEU A 179 -8.09 -1.54 4.11
CA LEU A 179 -7.63 -0.18 4.37
C LEU A 179 -7.78 0.23 5.85
N ALA A 180 -8.74 -0.35 6.57
CA ALA A 180 -8.82 -0.19 8.02
C ALA A 180 -7.60 -0.86 8.72
N ARG A 181 -7.19 -2.03 8.25
CA ARG A 181 -5.96 -2.70 8.72
C ARG A 181 -4.73 -1.87 8.40
N LEU A 182 -4.58 -1.43 7.15
CA LEU A 182 -3.48 -0.58 6.70
C LEU A 182 -3.37 0.69 7.53
N ARG A 183 -4.49 1.36 7.83
CA ARG A 183 -4.52 2.52 8.73
C ARG A 183 -3.97 2.19 10.12
N THR A 184 -4.29 1.01 10.65
CA THR A 184 -3.82 0.59 11.97
C THR A 184 -2.31 0.43 11.97
N GLU A 185 -1.76 -0.25 10.96
CA GLU A 185 -0.30 -0.44 10.85
C GLU A 185 0.44 0.86 10.54
N CYS A 186 -0.11 1.75 9.69
CA CYS A 186 0.49 3.06 9.42
C CYS A 186 0.58 3.96 10.67
N ASN A 187 -0.23 3.71 11.71
CA ASN A 187 -0.13 4.43 12.98
C ASN A 187 0.91 3.83 13.94
N ARG A 188 1.52 2.68 13.61
CA ARG A 188 2.49 1.97 14.46
C ARG A 188 3.94 2.12 13.99
N ILE A 189 4.13 2.40 12.70
CA ILE A 189 5.45 2.54 12.07
C ILE A 189 6.09 3.92 12.33
N GLU A 190 7.40 4.00 12.15
CA GLU A 190 8.15 5.24 12.29
C GLU A 190 7.88 6.22 11.14
N SER A 191 8.18 7.50 11.39
CA SER A 191 7.92 8.62 10.46
C SER A 191 8.57 8.44 9.08
N GLY A 192 9.80 7.92 9.04
CA GLY A 192 10.53 7.70 7.79
C GLY A 192 9.84 6.66 6.91
N THR A 193 9.56 5.48 7.49
CA THR A 193 8.81 4.40 6.83
C THR A 193 7.40 4.85 6.43
N LEU A 194 6.76 5.65 7.28
CA LEU A 194 5.43 6.20 6.99
C LEU A 194 5.44 7.15 5.79
N SER A 195 6.49 7.95 5.62
CA SER A 195 6.63 8.84 4.45
C SER A 195 6.68 8.02 3.16
N LEU A 196 7.54 7.00 3.10
CA LEU A 196 7.62 6.07 1.96
C LEU A 196 6.29 5.35 1.71
N THR A 197 5.64 4.90 2.77
CA THR A 197 4.33 4.23 2.69
C THR A 197 3.26 5.19 2.15
N MET A 198 3.30 6.46 2.54
CA MET A 198 2.36 7.49 2.05
C MET A 198 2.56 7.76 0.55
N GLU A 199 3.81 7.77 0.06
CA GLU A 199 4.08 7.86 -1.38
C GLU A 199 3.49 6.68 -2.16
N VAL A 200 3.63 5.45 -1.63
CA VAL A 200 3.01 4.25 -2.21
C VAL A 200 1.48 4.39 -2.24
N ILE A 201 0.86 4.74 -1.10
CA ILE A 201 -0.59 4.98 -1.02
C ILE A 201 -1.01 6.02 -2.06
N GLY A 202 -0.22 7.09 -2.21
CA GLY A 202 -0.45 8.16 -3.16
C GLY A 202 -0.50 7.73 -4.62
N ARG A 203 0.25 6.71 -5.02
CA ARG A 203 0.22 6.14 -6.37
C ARG A 203 -1.11 5.44 -6.68
N TYR A 204 -1.73 4.80 -5.69
CA TYR A 204 -3.01 4.09 -5.85
C TYR A 204 -4.24 4.93 -5.48
N ALA A 205 -4.05 5.96 -4.65
CA ALA A 205 -5.10 6.89 -4.23
C ALA A 205 -5.31 7.99 -5.28
N THR A 206 -5.78 7.60 -6.47
CA THR A 206 -6.11 8.49 -7.58
C THR A 206 -7.62 8.73 -7.69
N ALA A 207 -8.02 9.81 -8.37
CA ALA A 207 -9.43 10.13 -8.62
C ALA A 207 -10.16 8.94 -9.28
N GLY A 208 -11.28 8.52 -8.68
CA GLY A 208 -12.07 7.38 -9.14
C GLY A 208 -11.55 6.00 -8.70
N SER A 209 -10.40 5.91 -8.05
CA SER A 209 -9.87 4.64 -7.53
C SER A 209 -10.71 4.08 -6.37
N VAL A 210 -10.70 2.75 -6.26
CA VAL A 210 -11.31 2.03 -5.13
C VAL A 210 -10.60 2.39 -3.83
N ALA A 211 -9.27 2.48 -3.85
CA ALA A 211 -8.44 2.80 -2.70
C ALA A 211 -8.80 4.18 -2.11
N LEU A 212 -8.79 5.24 -2.92
CA LEU A 212 -9.12 6.60 -2.44
C LEU A 212 -10.55 6.67 -1.91
N THR A 213 -11.51 6.08 -2.62
CA THR A 213 -12.92 6.10 -2.23
C THR A 213 -13.13 5.44 -0.87
N ALA A 214 -12.47 4.30 -0.64
CA ALA A 214 -12.57 3.56 0.61
C ALA A 214 -11.80 4.25 1.76
N LEU A 215 -10.61 4.82 1.51
CA LEU A 215 -9.86 5.61 2.50
C LEU A 215 -10.65 6.83 2.98
N LEU A 216 -11.20 7.63 2.06
CA LEU A 216 -12.00 8.81 2.44
C LEU A 216 -13.31 8.43 3.11
N ARG A 217 -13.91 7.27 2.78
CA ARG A 217 -15.06 6.74 3.51
C ARG A 217 -14.67 6.32 4.93
N LEU A 218 -13.55 5.63 5.09
CA LEU A 218 -13.02 5.20 6.39
C LEU A 218 -12.80 6.40 7.30
N ILE A 219 -12.10 7.45 6.85
CA ILE A 219 -11.85 8.67 7.64
C ILE A 219 -13.16 9.34 8.11
N ARG A 220 -14.18 9.34 7.26
CA ARG A 220 -15.49 9.90 7.63
C ARG A 220 -16.20 9.13 8.74
N GLN A 221 -15.91 7.84 8.90
CA GLN A 221 -16.63 6.94 9.80
C GLN A 221 -15.84 6.53 11.05
N VAL A 222 -14.50 6.52 10.98
CA VAL A 222 -13.65 5.97 12.04
C VAL A 222 -13.58 6.87 13.27
N GLU A 223 -13.62 6.29 14.46
CA GLU A 223 -13.42 7.02 15.71
C GLU A 223 -12.50 6.21 16.64
N PRO A 224 -11.41 6.79 17.15
CA PRO A 224 -10.92 8.17 16.97
C PRO A 224 -10.18 8.40 15.63
N LEU A 225 -10.08 9.67 15.22
CA LEU A 225 -9.15 10.10 14.17
C LEU A 225 -7.70 10.02 14.69
N THR A 226 -6.74 9.98 13.78
CA THR A 226 -5.31 9.84 14.04
C THR A 226 -4.49 10.81 13.20
N THR A 227 -3.23 11.02 13.58
CA THR A 227 -2.27 11.85 12.82
C THR A 227 -2.14 11.38 11.37
N PHE A 228 -2.16 10.06 11.14
CA PHE A 228 -2.21 9.48 9.80
C PHE A 228 -3.37 10.03 8.95
N ASP A 229 -4.56 10.18 9.51
CA ASP A 229 -5.73 10.66 8.77
C ASP A 229 -5.55 12.12 8.32
N ILE A 230 -4.93 12.95 9.16
CA ILE A 230 -4.64 14.36 8.85
C ILE A 230 -3.58 14.46 7.76
N VAL A 231 -2.51 13.67 7.86
CA VAL A 231 -1.44 13.61 6.86
C VAL A 231 -1.99 13.08 5.54
N LEU A 232 -2.84 12.05 5.55
CA LEU A 232 -3.48 11.51 4.35
C LEU A 232 -4.42 12.55 3.69
N LEU A 233 -5.26 13.23 4.45
CA LEU A 233 -6.12 14.30 3.91
C LEU A 233 -5.29 15.45 3.32
N THR A 234 -4.21 15.82 3.99
CA THR A 234 -3.24 16.83 3.53
C THR A 234 -2.58 16.39 2.22
N PHE A 235 -2.13 15.13 2.15
CA PHE A 235 -1.52 14.54 0.97
C PHE A 235 -2.48 14.57 -0.23
N VAL A 236 -3.71 14.08 -0.05
CA VAL A 236 -4.73 14.06 -1.11
C VAL A 236 -5.12 15.48 -1.52
N MET A 237 -5.14 16.44 -0.59
CA MET A 237 -5.42 17.84 -0.89
C MET A 237 -4.34 18.49 -1.76
N GLY A 238 -3.10 17.99 -1.72
CA GLY A 238 -2.03 18.44 -2.60
C GLY A 238 -2.20 18.05 -4.06
N LYS A 239 -3.02 17.02 -4.36
CA LYS A 239 -3.23 16.52 -5.72
C LYS A 239 -4.38 17.28 -6.39
N SER A 240 -4.17 17.78 -7.60
CA SER A 240 -5.13 18.67 -8.27
C SER A 240 -6.48 18.00 -8.57
N ALA A 241 -6.47 16.76 -9.04
CA ALA A 241 -7.70 16.03 -9.40
C ALA A 241 -8.49 15.54 -8.18
N GLU A 242 -7.82 15.26 -7.07
CA GLU A 242 -8.42 14.72 -5.84
C GLU A 242 -8.72 15.80 -4.79
N ASN A 243 -8.26 17.04 -5.00
CA ASN A 243 -8.38 18.15 -4.06
C ASN A 243 -9.83 18.38 -3.59
N GLU A 244 -10.79 18.36 -4.53
CA GLU A 244 -12.19 18.61 -4.19
C GLU A 244 -12.75 17.53 -3.23
N LEU A 245 -12.39 16.27 -3.45
CA LEU A 245 -12.78 15.16 -2.56
C LEU A 245 -12.16 15.30 -1.17
N ALA A 246 -10.89 15.72 -1.11
CA ALA A 246 -10.20 15.99 0.16
C ALA A 246 -10.85 17.15 0.92
N VAL A 247 -11.18 18.26 0.25
CA VAL A 247 -11.85 19.43 0.86
C VAL A 247 -13.23 19.06 1.40
N ARG A 248 -14.04 18.32 0.61
CA ARG A 248 -15.37 17.84 1.05
C ARG A 248 -15.25 16.93 2.28
N THR A 249 -14.30 16.01 2.27
CA THR A 249 -14.06 15.08 3.39
C THR A 249 -13.57 15.82 4.63
N THR A 250 -12.61 16.72 4.47
CA THR A 250 -12.08 17.57 5.56
C THR A 250 -13.16 18.42 6.20
N THR A 251 -14.05 19.01 5.38
CA THR A 251 -15.19 19.79 5.89
C THR A 251 -16.14 18.91 6.72
N SER A 252 -16.49 17.72 6.22
CA SER A 252 -17.35 16.77 6.95
C SER A 252 -16.72 16.32 8.27
N VAL A 253 -15.41 16.09 8.28
CA VAL A 253 -14.65 15.75 9.49
C VAL A 253 -14.65 16.90 10.49
N ALA A 254 -14.38 18.14 10.04
CA ALA A 254 -14.41 19.32 10.91
C ALA A 254 -15.79 19.52 11.57
N GLN A 255 -16.86 19.28 10.81
CA GLN A 255 -18.24 19.38 11.30
C GLN A 255 -18.65 18.28 12.28
N SER A 256 -17.90 17.17 12.33
CA SER A 256 -18.15 16.09 13.28
C SER A 256 -17.56 16.34 14.67
N GLY A 257 -16.74 17.38 14.85
CA GLY A 257 -16.10 17.70 16.15
C GLY A 257 -15.01 16.72 16.61
N ARG A 258 -14.61 15.75 15.76
CA ARG A 258 -13.57 14.75 16.06
C ARG A 258 -12.13 15.26 15.95
N LEU A 259 -11.92 16.49 15.48
CA LEU A 259 -10.59 17.10 15.35
C LEU A 259 -10.16 17.72 16.69
N HIS A 260 -8.95 17.38 17.12
CA HIS A 260 -8.39 17.82 18.40
C HIS A 260 -7.05 18.55 18.18
N SER A 261 -6.78 19.59 18.98
CA SER A 261 -5.55 20.41 18.86
C SER A 261 -4.27 19.58 18.98
N ARG A 262 -4.27 18.56 19.85
CA ARG A 262 -3.11 17.68 20.04
C ARG A 262 -2.73 16.95 18.75
N MET A 263 -3.70 16.30 18.11
CA MET A 263 -3.50 15.57 16.84
C MET A 263 -3.05 16.49 15.72
N MET A 264 -3.66 17.69 15.65
CA MET A 264 -3.30 18.71 14.67
C MET A 264 -1.86 19.21 14.86
N ARG A 265 -1.45 19.44 16.11
CA ARG A 265 -0.07 19.80 16.46
C ARG A 265 0.91 18.66 16.14
N GLU A 266 0.57 17.42 16.48
CA GLU A 266 1.38 16.23 16.16
C GLU A 266 1.58 16.12 14.64
N ALA A 267 0.53 16.31 13.84
CA ALA A 267 0.63 16.37 12.37
C ALA A 267 1.55 17.49 11.90
N ALA A 268 1.40 18.72 12.43
CA ALA A 268 2.28 19.84 12.07
C ALA A 268 3.75 19.53 12.39
N THR A 269 4.04 18.98 13.58
CA THR A 269 5.41 18.61 13.98
C THR A 269 6.01 17.47 13.15
N MET A 270 5.18 16.58 12.61
CA MET A 270 5.63 15.55 11.67
C MET A 270 5.96 16.18 10.31
N LEU A 271 5.08 17.06 9.80
CA LEU A 271 5.18 17.62 8.46
C LEU A 271 6.35 18.60 8.27
N VAL A 272 6.88 19.18 9.34
CA VAL A 272 8.09 20.03 9.29
C VAL A 272 9.38 19.23 9.14
N ARG A 273 9.35 17.90 9.29
CA ARG A 273 10.52 17.05 9.07
C ARG A 273 10.88 17.02 7.57
N PRO A 274 12.17 16.84 7.22
CA PRO A 274 12.61 16.89 5.83
C PRO A 274 11.86 15.93 4.89
N GLU A 275 11.61 14.69 5.34
CA GLU A 275 10.90 13.66 4.59
C GLU A 275 9.43 14.00 4.27
N TRP A 276 8.84 15.01 4.92
CA TRP A 276 7.45 15.42 4.76
C TRP A 276 7.29 16.84 4.21
N ALA A 277 8.39 17.57 4.04
CA ALA A 277 8.36 19.00 3.73
C ALA A 277 7.58 19.33 2.44
N TYR A 278 7.51 18.38 1.49
CA TYR A 278 6.74 18.51 0.25
C TYR A 278 5.23 18.67 0.47
N LEU A 279 4.70 18.26 1.64
CA LEU A 279 3.28 18.40 1.99
C LEU A 279 2.92 19.70 2.70
N LEU A 280 3.91 20.50 3.12
CA LEU A 280 3.69 21.73 3.87
C LEU A 280 2.73 22.73 3.17
N PRO A 281 2.83 22.99 1.84
CA PRO A 281 1.88 23.88 1.17
C PRO A 281 0.44 23.35 1.24
N SER A 282 0.28 22.03 1.09
CA SER A 282 -1.01 21.36 1.21
C SER A 282 -1.55 21.40 2.64
N PHE A 283 -0.68 21.39 3.64
CA PHE A 283 -1.06 21.50 5.05
C PHE A 283 -1.59 22.89 5.41
N VAL A 284 -1.00 23.95 4.85
CA VAL A 284 -1.55 25.31 4.97
C VAL A 284 -2.93 25.39 4.33
N ARG A 285 -3.13 24.75 3.17
CA ARG A 285 -4.46 24.64 2.53
C ARG A 285 -5.45 23.84 3.39
N PHE A 286 -4.99 22.78 4.05
CA PHE A 286 -5.80 22.01 4.99
C PHE A 286 -6.26 22.87 6.16
N CYS A 287 -5.35 23.62 6.80
CA CYS A 287 -5.69 24.57 7.87
C CYS A 287 -6.66 25.66 7.38
N SER A 288 -6.45 26.21 6.19
CA SER A 288 -7.37 27.17 5.56
C SER A 288 -8.76 26.57 5.34
N CYS A 289 -8.85 25.30 4.94
CA CYS A 289 -10.12 24.58 4.81
C CYS A 289 -10.84 24.42 6.16
N LEU A 290 -10.11 24.11 7.25
CA LEU A 290 -10.69 24.01 8.58
C LEU A 290 -11.25 25.35 9.06
N LEU A 291 -10.49 26.44 8.85
CA LEU A 291 -10.92 27.80 9.18
C LEU A 291 -12.15 28.21 8.36
N ALA A 292 -12.18 27.90 7.06
CA ALA A 292 -13.35 28.14 6.23
C ALA A 292 -14.58 27.34 6.71
N ALA A 293 -14.39 26.11 7.19
CA ALA A 293 -15.47 25.30 7.75
C ALA A 293 -16.06 25.90 9.03
N CYS A 294 -15.27 26.62 9.84
CA CYS A 294 -15.75 27.30 11.06
C CYS A 294 -16.85 28.33 10.78
N PHE A 295 -16.82 28.97 9.61
CA PHE A 295 -17.76 30.03 9.23
C PHE A 295 -18.93 29.53 8.38
N ARG A 296 -19.07 28.21 8.18
CA ARG A 296 -20.23 27.65 7.47
C ARG A 296 -21.44 27.56 8.39
N ALA A 297 -22.61 27.87 7.86
CA ALA A 297 -23.87 27.79 8.60
C ALA A 297 -24.21 26.38 9.12
N SER A 298 -23.70 25.32 8.47
CA SER A 298 -23.88 23.94 8.89
C SER A 298 -22.95 23.49 10.02
N THR A 299 -21.97 24.30 10.41
CA THR A 299 -21.06 23.99 11.50
C THR A 299 -21.65 24.50 12.81
N GLN A 300 -21.69 23.64 13.83
CA GLN A 300 -22.17 24.05 15.15
C GLN A 300 -21.25 25.14 15.73
N PRO A 301 -21.80 26.27 16.22
CA PRO A 301 -20.98 27.38 16.73
C PRO A 301 -20.00 26.95 17.83
N ALA A 302 -20.39 26.01 18.69
CA ALA A 302 -19.56 25.46 19.76
C ALA A 302 -18.29 24.74 19.27
N LEU A 303 -18.24 24.30 18.00
CA LEU A 303 -17.06 23.64 17.42
C LEU A 303 -16.05 24.64 16.87
N ALA A 304 -16.50 25.84 16.49
CA ALA A 304 -15.68 26.82 15.80
C ALA A 304 -14.46 27.29 16.63
N PRO A 305 -14.57 27.57 17.95
CA PRO A 305 -13.41 27.94 18.77
C PRO A 305 -12.33 26.86 18.78
N ASN A 306 -12.71 25.58 18.89
CA ASN A 306 -11.78 24.46 18.91
C ASN A 306 -11.06 24.29 17.56
N LEU A 307 -11.78 24.43 16.46
CA LEU A 307 -11.21 24.36 15.11
C LEU A 307 -10.26 25.52 14.81
N ILE A 308 -10.62 26.74 15.24
CA ILE A 308 -9.75 27.93 15.13
C ILE A 308 -8.50 27.70 15.97
N ALA A 309 -8.62 27.34 17.25
CA ALA A 309 -7.50 27.09 18.13
C ALA A 309 -6.56 26.01 17.57
N SER A 310 -7.12 24.88 17.11
CA SER A 310 -6.33 23.78 16.53
C SER A 310 -5.56 24.21 15.27
N SER A 311 -6.18 25.03 14.42
CA SER A 311 -5.56 25.53 13.20
C SER A 311 -4.50 26.59 13.49
N VAL A 312 -4.77 27.52 14.41
CA VAL A 312 -3.81 28.54 14.86
C VAL A 312 -2.58 27.89 15.50
N ASP A 313 -2.79 26.93 16.42
CA ASP A 313 -1.69 26.20 17.07
C ASP A 313 -0.81 25.48 16.04
N SER A 314 -1.42 24.88 15.00
CA SER A 314 -0.68 24.17 13.95
C SER A 314 0.12 25.13 13.06
N LEU A 315 -0.45 26.29 12.73
CA LEU A 315 0.24 27.32 11.94
C LEU A 315 1.38 27.96 12.74
N ILE A 316 1.24 28.13 14.05
CA ILE A 316 2.32 28.61 14.93
C ILE A 316 3.52 27.67 14.87
N VAL A 317 3.31 26.34 14.89
CA VAL A 317 4.41 25.37 14.72
C VAL A 317 5.18 25.65 13.43
N LEU A 318 4.50 25.88 12.31
CA LEU A 318 5.14 26.16 11.01
C LEU A 318 6.00 27.44 11.04
N VAL A 319 5.60 28.43 11.83
CA VAL A 319 6.31 29.70 12.02
C VAL A 319 7.50 29.52 12.96
N GLU A 320 7.31 28.86 14.10
CA GLU A 320 8.35 28.62 15.10
C GLU A 320 9.50 27.78 14.54
N THR A 321 9.18 26.79 13.71
CA THR A 321 10.19 25.94 13.07
C THR A 321 10.80 26.56 11.82
N ARG A 322 10.44 27.81 11.46
CA ARG A 322 10.89 28.50 10.23
C ARG A 322 10.73 27.63 8.98
N SER A 323 9.56 27.00 8.85
CA SER A 323 9.26 26.14 7.71
C SER A 323 9.28 26.93 6.39
N THR A 324 9.37 26.21 5.27
CA THR A 324 9.35 26.81 3.92
C THR A 324 8.05 27.54 3.59
N VAL A 325 6.98 27.31 4.36
CA VAL A 325 5.65 27.91 4.18
C VAL A 325 5.30 28.90 5.31
N GLN A 326 6.32 29.41 6.00
CA GLN A 326 6.15 30.35 7.12
C GLN A 326 5.35 31.60 6.70
N GLU A 327 5.62 32.15 5.51
CA GLU A 327 4.95 33.37 5.04
C GLU A 327 3.46 33.12 4.81
N GLU A 328 3.09 32.02 4.16
CA GLU A 328 1.70 31.63 3.94
C GLU A 328 0.96 31.35 5.26
N ALA A 329 1.65 30.74 6.23
CA ALA A 329 1.11 30.54 7.56
C ALA A 329 0.82 31.87 8.28
N LEU A 330 1.75 32.84 8.20
CA LEU A 330 1.56 34.18 8.77
C LEU A 330 0.42 34.95 8.08
N ILE A 331 0.33 34.90 6.76
CA ILE A 331 -0.76 35.52 5.99
C ILE A 331 -2.11 34.95 6.44
N LEU A 332 -2.21 33.63 6.63
CA LEU A 332 -3.44 32.99 7.07
C LEU A 332 -3.82 33.41 8.50
N LEU A 333 -2.85 33.48 9.43
CA LEU A 333 -3.07 33.97 10.79
C LEU A 333 -3.56 35.43 10.82
N LEU A 334 -2.93 36.31 10.04
CA LEU A 334 -3.34 37.72 9.91
C LEU A 334 -4.74 37.86 9.28
N THR A 335 -5.09 36.97 8.35
CA THR A 335 -6.41 36.94 7.72
C THR A 335 -7.52 36.59 8.71
N ILE A 336 -7.25 35.74 9.70
CA ILE A 336 -8.20 35.42 10.78
C ILE A 336 -8.32 36.61 11.73
N ALA A 337 -7.19 37.17 12.17
CA ALA A 337 -7.15 38.29 13.11
C ALA A 337 -7.85 39.55 12.55
N SER A 338 -7.80 39.75 11.23
CA SER A 338 -8.48 40.87 10.54
C SER A 338 -10.00 40.69 10.36
N GLN A 339 -10.60 39.60 10.85
CA GLN A 339 -12.05 39.35 10.79
C GLN A 339 -12.75 39.39 12.16
N PRO A 340 -12.58 40.45 12.99
CA PRO A 340 -13.07 40.49 14.36
C PRO A 340 -14.60 40.37 14.45
N LYS A 341 -15.35 40.92 13.48
CA LYS A 341 -16.82 40.80 13.46
C LYS A 341 -17.30 39.35 13.35
N LYS A 342 -16.65 38.52 12.54
CA LYS A 342 -17.03 37.10 12.40
C LYS A 342 -16.65 36.31 13.65
N LEU A 343 -15.50 36.62 14.26
CA LEU A 343 -15.07 36.02 15.52
C LEU A 343 -16.02 36.39 16.68
N LEU A 344 -16.47 37.64 16.75
CA LEU A 344 -17.46 38.10 17.73
C LEU A 344 -18.83 37.42 17.54
N LEU A 345 -19.26 37.19 16.30
CA LEU A 345 -20.51 36.46 16.02
C LEU A 345 -20.45 34.99 16.49
N LEU A 346 -19.29 34.34 16.39
CA LEU A 346 -19.08 33.00 16.93
C LEU A 346 -19.13 32.99 18.47
N GLY A 347 -18.50 33.98 19.13
CA GLY A 347 -18.53 34.11 20.59
C GLY A 347 -19.92 34.41 21.16
N ASN A 348 -20.76 35.14 20.43
CA ASN A 348 -22.13 35.47 20.86
C ASN A 348 -23.14 34.33 20.62
N ALA A 349 -22.85 33.39 19.72
CA ALA A 349 -23.75 32.27 19.44
C ALA A 349 -23.85 31.27 20.60
N ASP A 350 -22.80 31.13 21.43
CA ASP A 350 -22.82 30.29 22.64
C ASP A 350 -23.64 30.90 23.79
N LEU A 351 -23.86 32.23 23.78
CA LEU A 351 -24.65 32.94 24.80
C LEU A 351 -26.17 32.82 24.60
N HIS A 352 -26.63 32.37 23.42
CA HIS A 352 -28.05 32.22 23.08
C HIS A 352 -28.57 30.77 23.22
N ARG A 353 -28.04 29.96 24.15
CA ARG A 353 -28.77 28.77 24.62
C ARG A 353 -29.90 29.20 25.55
N PRO A 354 -31.19 28.93 25.23
CA PRO A 354 -32.25 29.12 26.21
C PRO A 354 -31.99 28.15 27.36
N LEU A 355 -31.86 28.69 28.58
CA LEU A 355 -31.96 27.93 29.82
C LEU A 355 -33.21 27.07 29.74
N ASN A 356 -33.02 25.75 29.69
CA ASN A 356 -34.09 24.78 29.84
C ASN A 356 -34.80 25.09 31.17
N LYS A 357 -35.95 25.76 31.09
CA LYS A 357 -36.86 25.88 32.22
C LYS A 357 -37.30 24.47 32.57
N LYS A 358 -36.70 23.91 33.62
CA LYS A 358 -37.23 22.79 34.37
C LYS A 358 -38.72 23.06 34.58
N LYS A 359 -39.58 22.23 33.99
CA LYS A 359 -40.96 22.11 34.45
C LYS A 359 -40.91 21.41 35.80
N LEU A 360 -41.36 22.13 36.84
CA LEU A 360 -41.91 21.53 38.05
C LEU A 360 -43.14 20.70 37.68
#